data_AF-A0A1B6LFN4-F1
#
_entry.id   AF-A0A1B6LFN4-F1
#
_cell.length_a   1.000
_cell.length_b   1.000
_cell.length_c   1.000
_cell.angle_alpha   90.00
_cell.angle_beta   90.00
_cell.angle_gamma   90.00
#
_symmetry.space_group_name_H-M   'P 1'
#
loop_
_entity.id
_entity.type
_entity.pdbx_description
1 polymer ?
#
loop_
_entity_poly.entity_id
_entity_poly.type
_entity_poly.pdbx_seq_one_letter_code
_entity_poly.pdbx_strand_id
1 'polypeptide(L)'
;CLRAHYQSSRLSDHIAMAPKTKLSYFNCVGLGEPIRFLLAYLGRDYEDDRFEHDVWDEIKPKLAKHQNEKNEAVKKELKGPLFNTTVPFYMSRLEAHVKANNGFLANGKLSWADLYFAAISDYLN
;
A
#
# COMPACT_ATOMS: atom_id res chain seq x y z
N CYS A 1 5.34 -24.58 33.55
CA CYS A 1 6.69 -24.16 33.09
C CYS A 1 7.09 -24.76 31.73
N LEU A 2 6.89 -26.06 31.45
CA LEU A 2 7.34 -26.69 30.19
C LEU A 2 6.64 -26.21 28.89
N ARG A 3 5.37 -25.77 28.98
CA ARG A 3 4.57 -25.34 27.81
C ARG A 3 5.03 -24.00 27.20
N ALA A 4 5.54 -23.10 28.04
CA ALA A 4 6.03 -21.79 27.59
C ALA A 4 7.36 -21.89 26.84
N HIS A 5 8.28 -22.76 27.30
CA HIS A 5 9.53 -23.03 26.58
C HIS A 5 9.29 -23.71 25.22
N TYR A 6 8.35 -24.66 25.16
CA TYR A 6 7.99 -25.37 23.92
C TYR A 6 7.35 -24.47 22.86
N GLN A 7 6.53 -23.48 23.27
CA GLN A 7 6.00 -22.47 22.35
C GLN A 7 7.08 -21.50 21.88
N SER A 8 8.06 -21.15 22.72
CA SER A 8 9.15 -20.24 22.32
C SER A 8 10.08 -20.85 21.26
N SER A 9 10.41 -22.15 21.36
CA SER A 9 11.29 -22.83 20.42
C SER A 9 10.63 -23.04 19.05
N ARG A 10 9.34 -23.39 19.04
CA ARG A 10 8.58 -23.54 17.79
C ARG A 10 8.35 -22.17 17.10
N LEU A 11 8.23 -21.09 17.88
CA LEU A 11 8.12 -19.74 17.34
C LEU A 11 9.42 -19.28 16.68
N SER A 12 10.59 -19.58 17.27
CA SER A 12 11.89 -19.29 16.65
C SER A 12 12.10 -20.06 15.35
N ASP A 13 11.64 -21.31 15.26
CA ASP A 13 11.76 -22.12 14.04
C ASP A 13 10.88 -21.55 12.90
N HIS A 14 9.65 -21.11 13.22
CA HIS A 14 8.78 -20.44 12.26
C HIS A 14 9.30 -19.06 11.86
N ILE A 15 10.03 -18.35 12.73
CA ILE A 15 10.67 -17.07 12.39
C ILE A 15 11.86 -17.29 11.45
N ALA A 16 12.66 -18.36 11.65
CA ALA A 16 13.80 -18.69 10.81
C ALA A 16 13.41 -19.18 9.40
N MET A 17 12.25 -19.84 9.25
CA MET A 17 11.71 -20.27 7.96
C MET A 17 10.80 -19.25 7.27
N ALA A 18 10.48 -18.12 7.92
CA ALA A 18 9.61 -17.11 7.32
C ALA A 18 10.34 -16.41 6.17
N PRO A 19 9.68 -16.20 5.01
CA PRO A 19 10.24 -15.37 3.96
C PRO A 19 10.57 -13.98 4.52
N LYS A 20 11.73 -13.43 4.15
CA LYS A 20 12.12 -12.06 4.52
C LYS A 20 10.98 -11.12 4.14
N THR A 21 10.48 -10.38 5.11
CA THR A 21 9.29 -9.54 4.90
C THR A 21 9.74 -8.26 4.23
N LYS A 22 9.23 -8.00 3.01
CA LYS A 22 9.44 -6.74 2.30
C LYS A 22 8.34 -5.77 2.65
N LEU A 23 8.69 -4.61 3.22
CA LEU A 23 7.79 -3.50 3.48
C LEU A 23 7.95 -2.47 2.38
N SER A 24 6.98 -2.42 1.47
CA SER A 24 6.92 -1.39 0.43
C SER A 24 5.97 -0.27 0.85
N TYR A 25 6.48 0.92 1.16
CA TYR A 25 5.66 2.08 1.58
C TYR A 25 6.23 3.41 1.10
N PHE A 26 5.46 4.48 1.19
CA PHE A 26 5.90 5.82 0.82
C PHE A 26 7.09 6.29 1.69
N ASN A 27 7.92 7.16 1.09
CA ASN A 27 8.99 7.87 1.79
C ASN A 27 8.44 9.00 2.70
N CYS A 28 7.50 8.67 3.59
CA CYS A 28 6.93 9.59 4.56
C CYS A 28 6.66 8.89 5.90
N VAL A 29 6.55 9.70 6.97
CA VAL A 29 6.27 9.25 8.34
C VAL A 29 4.76 8.97 8.54
N GLY A 30 4.17 8.24 7.59
CA GLY A 30 2.73 7.94 7.51
C GLY A 30 2.37 6.60 8.17
N LEU A 31 1.41 5.88 7.58
CA LEU A 31 0.95 4.59 8.12
C LEU A 31 2.02 3.49 8.09
N GLY A 32 3.10 3.68 7.33
CA GLY A 32 4.25 2.78 7.31
C GLY A 32 5.10 2.85 8.58
N GLU A 33 5.10 3.98 9.30
CA GLU A 33 5.99 4.17 10.43
C GLU A 33 5.65 3.29 11.66
N PRO A 34 4.37 3.15 12.06
CA PRO A 34 4.00 2.18 13.09
C PRO A 34 4.40 0.74 12.74
N ILE A 35 4.36 0.38 11.46
CA ILE A 35 4.75 -0.95 10.98
C ILE A 35 6.27 -1.13 11.11
N ARG A 36 7.07 -0.13 10.72
CA ARG A 36 8.53 -0.14 10.92
C ARG A 36 8.91 -0.26 12.40
N PHE A 37 8.25 0.51 13.27
CA PHE A 37 8.46 0.41 14.72
C PHE A 37 8.13 -0.98 15.26
N LEU A 38 7.02 -1.57 14.81
CA LEU A 38 6.63 -2.91 15.24
C LEU A 38 7.66 -3.96 14.81
N LEU A 39 8.14 -3.87 13.56
CA LEU A 39 9.16 -4.78 13.02
C LEU A 39 10.50 -4.62 13.77
N ALA A 40 10.91 -3.39 14.07
CA ALA A 40 12.12 -3.10 14.84
C ALA A 40 12.01 -3.58 16.30
N TYR A 41 10.87 -3.33 16.97
CA TYR A 41 10.62 -3.80 18.34
C TYR A 41 10.66 -5.32 18.45
N LEU A 42 10.14 -6.02 17.43
CA LEU A 42 10.15 -7.48 17.37
C LEU A 42 11.50 -8.06 16.93
N GLY A 43 12.48 -7.22 16.57
CA GLY A 43 13.81 -7.64 16.12
C GLY A 43 13.79 -8.48 14.84
N ARG A 44 12.80 -8.29 13.96
CA ARG A 44 12.76 -8.99 12.66
C ARG A 44 13.53 -8.20 11.61
N ASP A 45 14.34 -8.91 10.84
CA ASP A 45 14.93 -8.37 9.61
C ASP A 45 13.84 -8.18 8.54
N TYR A 46 13.80 -6.98 7.94
CA TYR A 46 12.88 -6.64 6.86
C TYR A 46 13.56 -5.73 5.83
N GLU A 47 13.04 -5.74 4.59
CA GLU A 47 13.50 -4.87 3.50
C GLU A 47 12.54 -3.66 3.38
N ASP A 48 13.03 -2.43 3.58
CA ASP A 48 12.24 -1.19 3.48
C ASP A 48 12.36 -0.58 2.07
N ASP A 49 11.41 -0.90 1.21
CA ASP A 49 11.33 -0.43 -0.17
C ASP A 49 10.49 0.85 -0.23
N ARG A 50 11.15 1.99 -0.43
CA ARG A 50 10.53 3.31 -0.34
C ARG A 50 10.11 3.83 -1.70
N PHE A 51 8.82 4.11 -1.84
CA PHE A 51 8.31 4.80 -3.02
C PHE A 51 8.48 6.31 -2.87
N GLU A 52 9.06 6.92 -3.91
CA GLU A 52 9.14 8.37 -4.05
C GLU A 52 7.73 8.99 -4.20
N HIS A 53 7.48 10.04 -3.42
CA HIS A 53 6.15 10.59 -3.11
C HIS A 53 5.70 11.70 -4.07
N ASP A 54 6.49 11.94 -5.12
CA ASP A 54 6.59 13.17 -5.91
C ASP A 54 5.26 13.60 -6.51
N VAL A 55 4.43 12.62 -6.88
CA VAL A 55 3.18 12.86 -7.60
C VAL A 55 2.00 13.01 -6.62
N TRP A 56 2.03 12.38 -5.44
CA TRP A 56 0.90 12.39 -4.51
C TRP A 56 0.65 13.76 -3.88
N ASP A 57 1.72 14.53 -3.63
CA ASP A 57 1.62 15.87 -3.05
C ASP A 57 0.98 16.89 -4.00
N GLU A 58 1.08 16.68 -5.31
CA GLU A 58 0.40 17.53 -6.30
C GLU A 58 -1.08 17.19 -6.46
N ILE A 59 -1.43 15.92 -6.22
CA ILE A 59 -2.74 15.35 -6.52
C ILE A 59 -3.68 15.46 -5.33
N LYS A 60 -3.18 15.20 -4.12
CA LYS A 60 -3.95 15.26 -2.88
C LYS A 60 -4.68 16.60 -2.69
N PRO A 61 -4.07 17.79 -2.87
CA PRO A 61 -4.80 19.05 -2.77
C PRO A 61 -5.84 19.22 -3.89
N LYS A 62 -5.60 18.70 -5.10
CA LYS A 62 -6.57 18.77 -6.22
C LYS A 62 -7.79 17.87 -5.97
N LEU A 63 -7.60 16.67 -5.43
CA LEU A 63 -8.69 15.77 -5.01
C LEU A 63 -9.43 16.30 -3.79
N ALA A 64 -8.72 16.80 -2.78
CA ALA A 64 -9.32 17.40 -1.61
C ALA A 64 -10.16 18.63 -2.00
N LYS A 65 -9.70 19.42 -2.98
CA LYS A 65 -10.50 20.50 -3.57
C LYS A 65 -11.74 19.94 -4.27
N HIS A 66 -11.60 18.96 -5.18
CA HIS A 66 -12.75 18.35 -5.86
C HIS A 66 -13.81 17.77 -4.90
N GLN A 67 -13.40 17.15 -3.79
CA GLN A 67 -14.29 16.56 -2.80
C GLN A 67 -14.99 17.62 -1.93
N ASN A 68 -14.31 18.71 -1.58
CA ASN A 68 -14.83 19.74 -0.67
C ASN A 68 -15.45 20.97 -1.37
N GLU A 69 -15.25 21.14 -2.68
CA GLU A 69 -15.79 22.27 -3.44
C GLU A 69 -17.30 22.10 -3.69
N LYS A 70 -18.10 23.04 -3.19
CA LYS A 70 -19.57 23.02 -3.30
C LYS A 70 -20.10 23.57 -4.64
N ASN A 71 -19.24 24.21 -5.43
CA ASN A 71 -19.59 24.77 -6.74
C ASN A 71 -19.47 23.70 -7.85
N GLU A 72 -20.61 23.27 -8.40
CA GLU A 72 -20.70 22.17 -9.37
C GLU A 72 -19.92 22.43 -10.68
N ALA A 73 -19.79 23.69 -11.12
CA ALA A 73 -19.08 24.02 -12.36
C ALA A 73 -17.57 23.75 -12.25
N VAL A 74 -16.95 24.17 -11.15
CA VAL A 74 -15.52 23.95 -10.86
C VAL A 74 -15.23 22.47 -10.62
N LYS A 75 -16.17 21.76 -9.98
CA LYS A 75 -16.09 20.31 -9.78
C LYS A 75 -16.04 19.56 -11.11
N LYS A 76 -16.81 20.01 -12.10
CA LYS A 76 -16.87 19.41 -13.45
C LYS A 76 -15.59 19.67 -14.26
N GLU A 77 -15.02 20.87 -14.16
CA GLU A 77 -13.76 21.19 -14.84
C GLU A 77 -12.56 20.43 -14.25
N LEU A 78 -12.55 20.19 -12.93
CA LEU A 78 -11.50 19.41 -12.26
C LEU A 78 -11.58 17.90 -12.54
N LYS A 79 -12.75 17.36 -12.93
CA LYS A 79 -12.88 15.95 -13.32
C LYS A 79 -12.03 15.63 -14.56
N GLY A 80 -11.99 16.53 -15.53
CA GLY A 80 -11.30 16.31 -16.80
C GLY A 80 -9.83 15.89 -16.64
N PRO A 81 -8.95 16.74 -16.08
CA PRO A 81 -7.53 16.38 -15.91
C PRO A 81 -7.34 15.20 -14.94
N LEU A 82 -8.20 15.03 -13.93
CA LEU A 82 -8.09 13.92 -12.98
C LEU A 82 -8.26 12.57 -13.67
N PHE A 83 -9.32 12.41 -14.48
CA PHE A 83 -9.60 11.15 -15.18
C PHE A 83 -8.75 10.94 -16.44
N ASN A 84 -8.27 12.00 -17.08
CA ASN A 84 -7.53 11.88 -18.35
C ASN A 84 -6.02 11.73 -18.17
N THR A 85 -5.42 12.35 -17.16
CA THR A 85 -3.96 12.27 -16.96
C THR A 85 -3.61 11.44 -15.74
N THR A 86 -4.31 11.68 -14.64
CA THR A 86 -3.90 11.16 -13.33
C THR A 86 -4.31 9.70 -13.17
N VAL A 87 -5.57 9.35 -13.44
CA VAL A 87 -6.04 7.95 -13.33
C VAL A 87 -5.25 6.99 -14.23
N PRO A 88 -5.02 7.28 -15.52
CA PRO A 88 -4.23 6.39 -16.39
C PRO A 88 -2.78 6.24 -15.92
N PHE A 89 -2.17 7.29 -15.37
CA PHE A 89 -0.81 7.22 -14.84
C PHE A 89 -0.70 6.19 -13.70
N TYR A 90 -1.58 6.25 -12.70
CA TYR A 90 -1.56 5.27 -11.59
C TYR A 90 -1.99 3.88 -12.02
N MET A 91 -3.00 3.76 -12.89
CA MET A 91 -3.42 2.47 -13.41
C MET A 91 -2.30 1.78 -14.20
N SER A 92 -1.51 2.53 -14.97
CA SER A 92 -0.36 1.97 -15.69
C SER A 92 0.71 1.39 -14.74
N ARG A 93 0.92 2.00 -13.58
CA ARG A 93 1.84 1.50 -12.56
C ARG A 93 1.28 0.27 -11.85
N LEU A 94 0.00 0.28 -11.49
CA LEU A 94 -0.66 -0.88 -10.89
C LEU A 94 -0.62 -2.09 -11.83
N GLU A 95 -0.91 -1.88 -13.12
CA GLU A 95 -0.78 -2.93 -14.14
C GLU A 95 0.65 -3.48 -14.23
N ALA A 96 1.67 -2.61 -14.15
CA ALA A 96 3.06 -3.05 -14.14
C ALA A 96 3.38 -3.93 -12.93
N HIS A 97 2.90 -3.56 -11.74
CA HIS A 97 3.06 -4.37 -10.52
C HIS A 97 2.31 -5.71 -10.62
N VAL A 98 1.07 -5.72 -11.10
CA VAL A 98 0.28 -6.95 -11.29
C VAL A 98 0.99 -7.91 -12.25
N LYS A 99 1.54 -7.40 -13.36
CA LYS A 99 2.32 -8.20 -14.32
C LYS A 99 3.59 -8.78 -13.68
N ALA A 100 4.32 -7.98 -12.90
CA ALA A 100 5.53 -8.42 -12.22
C ALA A 100 5.26 -9.46 -11.11
N ASN A 101 4.09 -9.39 -10.48
CA ASN A 101 3.70 -10.21 -9.33
C ASN A 101 2.69 -11.30 -9.71
N ASN A 102 2.84 -11.91 -10.89
CA ASN A 102 2.06 -13.08 -11.33
C ASN A 102 0.53 -12.92 -11.20
N GLY A 103 0.03 -11.71 -11.46
CA GLY A 103 -1.41 -11.39 -11.40
C GLY A 103 -1.91 -10.86 -10.05
N PHE A 104 -1.04 -10.68 -9.04
CA PHE A 104 -1.40 -10.13 -7.74
C PHE A 104 -0.78 -8.76 -7.51
N LEU A 105 -1.37 -7.92 -6.66
CA LEU A 105 -0.83 -6.60 -6.36
C LEU A 105 0.47 -6.66 -5.55
N ALA A 106 0.68 -7.70 -4.74
CA ALA A 106 1.89 -7.87 -3.94
C ALA A 106 2.34 -9.33 -3.81
N ASN A 107 3.65 -9.55 -3.63
CA ASN A 107 4.26 -10.84 -3.23
C ASN A 107 3.97 -12.06 -4.13
N GLY A 108 3.45 -11.87 -5.34
CA GLY A 108 3.11 -12.98 -6.23
C GLY A 108 1.92 -13.84 -5.77
N LYS A 109 1.19 -13.42 -4.74
CA LYS A 109 0.13 -14.19 -4.05
C LYS A 109 -0.95 -13.26 -3.52
N LEU A 110 -2.15 -13.81 -3.25
CA LEU A 110 -3.25 -13.07 -2.66
C LEU A 110 -2.82 -12.37 -1.36
N SER A 111 -3.00 -11.05 -1.33
CA SER A 111 -2.62 -10.18 -0.22
C SER A 111 -3.79 -9.29 0.21
N TRP A 112 -3.63 -8.61 1.35
CA TRP A 112 -4.63 -7.64 1.80
C TRP A 112 -4.84 -6.50 0.79
N ALA A 113 -3.81 -6.15 -0.01
CA ALA A 113 -3.94 -5.13 -1.04
C ALA A 113 -4.96 -5.51 -2.13
N ASP A 114 -4.98 -6.79 -2.53
CA ASP A 114 -5.94 -7.32 -3.50
C ASP A 114 -7.37 -7.27 -2.97
N LEU A 115 -7.56 -7.66 -1.70
CA LEU A 115 -8.87 -7.63 -1.05
C LEU A 115 -9.40 -6.19 -0.87
N TYR A 116 -8.52 -5.28 -0.45
CA TYR A 116 -8.87 -3.87 -0.28
C TYR A 116 -9.24 -3.21 -1.62
N PHE A 117 -8.46 -3.46 -2.67
CA PHE A 117 -8.72 -2.94 -4.00
C PHE A 117 -10.04 -3.48 -4.57
N ALA A 118 -10.29 -4.78 -4.46
CA ALA A 118 -11.55 -5.39 -4.90
C ALA A 118 -12.77 -4.79 -4.17
N ALA A 119 -12.68 -4.61 -2.85
CA ALA A 119 -13.77 -4.04 -2.06
C ALA A 119 -14.08 -2.57 -2.41
N ILE A 120 -13.07 -1.80 -2.82
CA ILE A 120 -13.24 -0.39 -3.21
C ILE A 120 -13.62 -0.25 -4.68
N SER A 121 -13.27 -1.23 -5.54
CA SER A 121 -13.60 -1.19 -6.97
C SER A 121 -15.10 -1.02 -7.19
N ASP A 122 -15.94 -1.70 -6.41
CA ASP A 122 -17.40 -1.58 -6.50
C ASP A 122 -17.90 -0.19 -6.07
N TYR A 123 -17.16 0.51 -5.21
CA TYR A 123 -17.47 1.87 -4.78
C TYR A 123 -17.06 2.95 -5.81
N LEU A 124 -16.14 2.61 -6.72
CA LEU A 124 -15.61 3.52 -7.73
C LEU A 124 -16.38 3.50 -9.07
N ASN A 125 -17.34 2.58 -9.23
CA ASN A 125 -18.24 2.48 -10.40
C ASN A 125 -19.37 3.52 -10.38
#